data_AF-A2C4L0-F1
#
_entry.id   AF-A2C4L0-F1
#
_cell.length_a   1.000
_cell.length_b   1.000
_cell.length_c   1.000
_cell.angle_alpha   90.00
_cell.angle_beta   90.00
_cell.angle_gamma   90.00
#
_symmetry.space_group_name_H-M   'P 1'
#
loop_
_entity.id
_entity.type
_entity.pdbx_description
1 polymer ?
#
loop_
_entity_poly.entity_id
_entity_poly.type
_entity_poly.pdbx_seq_one_letter_code
_entity_poly.pdbx_strand_id
1 'polypeptide(L)'
;MSKKLRHPTNENELSSHGHFHLTSKKQTGEVLELLAPGSFAIFANQPNDLPPFQVIDCKGGRCRVRQQAWGRYVHWEVEHNRLKSA
;
A
#
# COMPACT_ATOMS: atom_id res chain seq x y z
N MET A 1 -51.04 21.61 -26.35
CA MET A 1 -50.22 20.42 -26.02
C MET A 1 -48.83 20.58 -26.62
N SER A 2 -47.79 20.76 -25.81
CA SER A 2 -46.39 20.51 -26.24
C SER A 2 -45.52 20.40 -24.99
N LYS A 3 -45.14 19.16 -24.68
CA LYS A 3 -44.09 18.81 -23.71
C LYS A 3 -42.74 19.02 -24.39
N LYS A 4 -41.78 19.65 -23.72
CA LYS A 4 -40.37 19.44 -24.03
C LYS A 4 -39.56 19.34 -22.74
N LEU A 5 -38.92 18.18 -22.60
CA LEU A 5 -38.12 17.71 -21.48
C LEU A 5 -36.64 17.92 -21.78
N ARG A 6 -35.90 18.32 -20.72
CA ARG A 6 -34.43 18.24 -20.48
C ARG A 6 -33.58 19.15 -21.40
N HIS A 7 -32.50 19.79 -20.95
CA HIS A 7 -31.40 19.38 -20.05
C HIS A 7 -30.88 20.59 -19.23
N PRO A 8 -30.37 20.41 -18.00
CA PRO A 8 -29.40 21.36 -17.43
C PRO A 8 -27.98 21.01 -17.88
N THR A 9 -27.32 22.00 -18.48
CA THR A 9 -25.92 21.99 -18.90
C THR A 9 -24.99 21.97 -17.69
N ASN A 10 -23.95 21.15 -17.80
CA ASN A 10 -22.90 20.90 -16.82
C ASN A 10 -21.85 22.01 -16.88
N GLU A 11 -21.85 22.92 -15.92
CA GLU A 11 -20.80 23.94 -15.76
C GLU A 11 -20.64 24.21 -14.25
N ASN A 12 -19.66 23.61 -13.59
CA ASN A 12 -18.93 24.36 -12.57
C ASN A 12 -17.50 23.88 -12.42
N GLU A 13 -16.61 24.83 -12.69
CA GLU A 13 -15.18 24.79 -12.63
C GLU A 13 -14.62 24.63 -11.20
N LEU A 14 -13.46 23.96 -11.14
CA LEU A 14 -12.24 24.41 -10.47
C LEU A 14 -12.32 24.84 -8.99
N SER A 15 -11.79 24.00 -8.09
CA SER A 15 -10.71 24.45 -7.19
C SER A 15 -10.16 23.37 -6.28
N SER A 16 -8.84 23.47 -6.10
CA SER A 16 -8.01 22.92 -5.05
C SER A 16 -8.65 22.85 -3.66
N HIS A 17 -8.03 22.02 -2.82
CA HIS A 17 -8.21 21.86 -1.37
C HIS A 17 -9.14 20.71 -0.94
N GLY A 18 -8.60 19.48 -1.02
CA GLY A 18 -9.17 18.30 -0.38
C GLY A 18 -8.13 17.62 0.48
N HIS A 19 -7.95 18.16 1.70
CA HIS A 19 -7.26 17.59 2.85
C HIS A 19 -7.11 16.05 2.76
N PHE A 20 -5.88 15.54 2.66
CA PHE A 20 -5.61 14.13 2.95
C PHE A 20 -5.92 13.92 4.43
N HIS A 21 -7.18 13.63 4.74
CA HIS A 21 -7.55 13.14 6.06
C HIS A 21 -6.93 11.75 6.18
N LEU A 22 -5.67 11.70 6.63
CA LEU A 22 -5.23 10.61 7.49
C LEU A 22 -6.06 10.75 8.76
N THR A 23 -7.29 10.23 8.72
CA THR A 23 -7.99 9.90 9.95
C THR A 23 -7.13 8.84 10.60
N SER A 24 -6.34 9.29 11.58
CA SER A 24 -5.65 8.40 12.51
C SER A 24 -6.74 7.64 13.23
N LYS A 25 -7.12 6.48 12.67
CA LYS A 25 -7.96 5.50 13.35
C LYS A 25 -7.32 5.31 14.72
N LYS A 26 -8.10 5.55 15.79
CA LYS A 26 -7.67 5.28 17.16
C LYS A 26 -7.06 3.88 17.17
N GLN A 27 -5.75 3.82 17.36
CA GLN A 27 -5.04 2.57 17.52
C GLN A 27 -5.49 2.00 18.86
N THR A 28 -6.49 1.13 18.84
CA THR A 28 -6.53 0.03 19.80
C THR A 28 -5.17 -0.64 19.69
N GLY A 29 -4.37 -0.61 20.75
CA GLY A 29 -2.98 -1.05 20.75
C GLY A 29 -2.86 -2.55 20.49
N GLU A 30 -3.12 -2.96 19.25
CA GLU A 30 -2.80 -4.27 18.73
C GLU A 30 -1.29 -4.26 18.49
N VAL A 31 -0.58 -5.02 19.31
CA VAL A 31 0.85 -5.24 19.14
C VAL A 31 1.02 -6.08 17.88
N LEU A 32 1.31 -5.41 16.76
CA LEU A 32 1.59 -6.07 15.50
C LEU A 32 3.03 -6.62 15.55
N GLU A 33 3.17 -7.93 15.52
CA GLU A 33 4.48 -8.59 15.44
C GLU A 33 5.07 -8.36 14.04
N LEU A 34 6.03 -7.43 13.95
CA LEU A 34 6.67 -7.09 12.68
C LEU A 34 7.79 -8.08 12.33
N LEU A 35 7.97 -8.33 11.03
CA LEU A 35 9.09 -9.13 10.54
C LEU A 35 10.41 -8.48 10.91
N ALA A 36 11.36 -9.28 11.41
CA ALA A 36 12.68 -8.80 11.79
C ALA A 36 13.48 -8.31 10.57
N PRO A 37 14.21 -7.20 10.68
CA PRO A 37 15.20 -6.79 9.68
C PRO A 37 16.18 -7.91 9.35
N GLY A 38 16.50 -8.08 8.08
CA GLY A 38 17.40 -9.12 7.57
C GLY A 38 16.74 -10.49 7.35
N SER A 39 15.51 -10.69 7.83
CA SER A 39 14.74 -11.91 7.56
C SER A 39 14.30 -11.99 6.10
N PHE A 40 13.81 -13.16 5.70
CA PHE A 40 13.27 -13.39 4.36
C PHE A 40 11.76 -13.54 4.40
N ALA A 41 11.09 -12.97 3.41
CA ALA A 41 9.65 -12.94 3.32
C ALA A 41 9.15 -13.27 1.92
N ILE A 42 7.97 -13.89 1.85
CA ILE A 42 7.26 -14.19 0.61
C ILE A 42 5.90 -13.50 0.59
N PHE A 43 5.42 -13.18 -0.61
CA PHE A 43 4.03 -12.76 -0.79
C PHE A 43 3.11 -13.98 -0.84
N ALA A 44 1.87 -13.81 -0.37
CA ALA A 44 0.89 -14.91 -0.36
C ALA A 44 0.64 -15.54 -1.74
N ASN A 45 0.74 -14.74 -2.81
CA ASN A 45 0.53 -15.17 -4.20
C ASN A 45 1.84 -15.10 -5.01
N GLN A 46 2.97 -15.35 -4.35
CA GLN A 46 4.28 -15.33 -5.00
C GLN A 46 4.44 -16.51 -5.96
N PRO A 47 4.92 -16.30 -7.20
CA PRO A 47 5.32 -17.38 -8.10
C PRO A 47 6.41 -18.25 -7.49
N ASN A 48 6.38 -19.57 -7.73
CA ASN A 48 7.34 -20.52 -7.17
C ASN A 48 8.79 -20.31 -7.66
N ASP A 49 8.94 -19.68 -8.82
CA ASP A 49 10.22 -19.33 -9.44
C ASP A 49 10.80 -18.01 -8.91
N LEU A 50 10.01 -17.23 -8.16
CA LEU A 50 10.48 -16.00 -7.54
C LEU A 50 11.11 -16.32 -6.17
N PRO A 51 12.35 -15.90 -5.90
CA PRO A 51 12.98 -16.14 -4.61
C PRO A 51 12.36 -15.25 -3.51
N PRO A 52 12.52 -15.60 -2.22
CA PRO A 52 12.12 -14.74 -1.12
C PRO A 52 12.79 -13.37 -1.17
N PHE A 53 12.07 -12.37 -0.67
CA PHE A 53 12.55 -11.01 -0.51
C PHE A 53 13.25 -10.85 0.83
N GLN A 54 14.35 -10.11 0.88
CA GLN A 54 14.96 -9.74 2.14
C GLN A 54 14.24 -8.52 2.74
N VAL A 55 13.86 -8.61 4.01
CA VAL A 55 13.31 -7.50 4.79
C VAL A 55 14.44 -6.54 5.16
N ILE A 56 14.30 -5.26 4.80
CA ILE A 56 15.23 -4.20 5.18
C ILE A 56 14.82 -3.63 6.54
N ASP A 57 13.57 -3.21 6.67
CA ASP A 57 12.98 -2.74 7.93
C ASP A 57 11.44 -2.81 7.85
N CYS A 58 10.79 -2.90 9.01
CA CYS A 58 9.34 -2.78 9.12
C CYS A 58 8.98 -1.71 10.16
N LYS A 59 8.09 -0.78 9.80
CA LYS A 59 7.64 0.33 10.65
C LYS A 59 6.18 0.66 10.34
N GLY A 60 5.35 0.80 11.38
CA GLY A 60 3.96 1.23 11.24
C GLY A 60 3.11 0.34 10.31
N GLY A 61 3.30 -0.98 10.38
CA GLY A 61 2.54 -1.96 9.57
C GLY A 61 2.99 -2.06 8.11
N ARG A 62 4.10 -1.44 7.73
CA ARG A 62 4.72 -1.55 6.41
C ARG A 62 6.13 -2.07 6.51
N CYS A 63 6.58 -2.75 5.48
CA CYS A 63 7.92 -3.30 5.38
C CYS A 63 8.57 -2.84 4.08
N ARG A 64 9.83 -2.40 4.18
CA ARG A 64 10.70 -2.22 3.02
C ARG A 64 11.40 -3.55 2.75
N VAL A 65 11.28 -4.03 1.53
CA VAL A 65 11.86 -5.30 1.08
C VAL A 65 12.69 -5.11 -0.18
N ARG A 66 13.57 -6.07 -0.47
CA ARG A 66 14.38 -6.09 -1.70
C ARG A 66 14.53 -7.49 -2.26
N GLN A 67 14.80 -7.54 -3.57
CA GLN A 67 15.35 -8.72 -4.23
C GLN A 67 16.79 -8.45 -4.67
N GLN A 68 17.66 -9.41 -4.40
CA GLN A 68 19.07 -9.44 -4.82
C GLN A 68 19.26 -9.18 -6.33
N ALA A 69 18.33 -9.64 -7.18
CA ALA A 69 18.43 -9.51 -8.63
C ALA A 69 18.16 -8.09 -9.16
N TRP A 70 17.50 -7.22 -8.39
CA TRP A 70 17.06 -5.91 -8.87
C TRP A 70 18.10 -4.79 -8.65
N GLY A 71 19.25 -5.13 -8.06
CA GLY A 71 20.29 -4.18 -7.72
C GLY A 71 20.15 -3.65 -6.29
N ARG A 72 21.29 -3.28 -5.70
CA ARG A 72 21.43 -2.96 -4.27
C ARG A 72 20.51 -1.85 -3.75
N TYR A 73 20.09 -0.93 -4.63
CA TYR A 73 19.36 0.28 -4.27
C TYR A 73 17.86 0.20 -4.56
N VAL A 74 17.39 -0.90 -5.16
CA VAL A 74 15.97 -1.08 -5.45
C VAL A 74 15.29 -1.69 -4.23
N HIS A 75 14.53 -0.86 -3.52
CA HIS A 75 13.71 -1.23 -2.37
C HIS A 75 12.25 -0.93 -2.68
N TRP A 76 11.36 -1.79 -2.20
CA TRP A 76 9.93 -1.61 -2.36
C TRP A 76 9.25 -1.62 -0.99
N GLU A 77 8.32 -0.68 -0.76
CA GLU A 77 7.48 -0.64 0.43
C GLU A 77 6.18 -1.41 0.17
N VAL A 78 5.85 -2.32 1.07
CA VAL A 78 4.64 -3.12 1.02
C VAL A 78 4.00 -3.23 2.40
N GLU A 79 2.71 -3.52 2.45
CA GLU A 79 2.01 -3.77 3.70
C GLU A 79 2.51 -5.08 4.35
N HIS A 80 2.74 -5.05 5.67
CA HIS A 80 3.24 -6.19 6.42
C HIS A 80 2.31 -7.42 6.30
N ASN A 81 0.99 -7.20 6.31
CA ASN A 81 -0.01 -8.27 6.21
C ASN A 81 0.01 -9.03 4.86
N ARG A 82 0.70 -8.50 3.84
CA ARG A 82 0.89 -9.15 2.53
C ARG A 82 2.12 -10.05 2.50
N LEU A 83 2.99 -9.91 3.51
CA LEU A 83 4.22 -10.68 3.66
C LEU A 83 4.01 -11.78 4.69
N LYS A 84 4.69 -12.90 4.47
CA LYS A 84 4.83 -14.00 5.42
C LYS A 84 6.30 -14.34 5.54
N SER A 85 6.73 -14.84 6.70
CA SER A 85 8.06 -15.45 6.82
C SER A 85 8.19 -16.54 5.75
N ALA A 86 9.33 -16.54 5.04
CA ALA A 86 9.68 -17.58 4.08
C ALA A 86 9.97 -18.92 4.78
#